data_AF-A0AAU6HYJ3-F1
#
_entry.id   AF-A0AAU6HYJ3-F1
#
_cell.length_a   1.000
_cell.length_b   1.000
_cell.length_c   1.000
_cell.angle_alpha   90.00
_cell.angle_beta   90.00
_cell.angle_gamma   90.00
#
_symmetry.space_group_name_H-M   'P 1'
#
loop_
_entity.id
_entity.type
_entity.pdbx_description
1 polymer ?
#
loop_
_entity_poly.entity_id
_entity_poly.type
_entity_poly.pdbx_seq_one_letter_code
_entity_poly.pdbx_strand_id
1 'polypeptide(L)'
;MALTLFRPRTPAAPEFTPEPWPEIGETWKPEGVIVTQRFLGLAGAVVLVYTADAGVNGTYYAVTCLGCSYRTRSKADTNYISSEQAGGEIANTHAAQCRALPRDLPSRPDDGTAREIVRRRLHAERRSDYDVTVYLTSFHLDRLALQRSTEWIEEELQRLADTQPEILTAKPRTYGTGTEFTILRFPKS
;
A
#
# COMPACT_ATOMS: atom_id res chain seq x y z
N MET A 1 28.95 58.18 -47.77
CA MET A 1 27.87 57.87 -46.81
C MET A 1 27.75 56.36 -46.71
N ALA A 2 28.04 55.78 -45.55
CA ALA A 2 27.94 54.34 -45.33
C ALA A 2 26.97 54.09 -44.16
N LEU A 3 25.87 53.40 -44.43
CA LEU A 3 24.87 53.01 -43.44
C LEU A 3 25.31 51.70 -42.77
N THR A 4 25.78 51.77 -41.53
CA THR A 4 26.01 50.60 -40.69
C THR A 4 24.68 50.09 -40.13
N LEU A 5 24.29 48.87 -40.53
CA LEU A 5 23.14 48.16 -39.97
C LEU A 5 23.52 47.53 -38.62
N PHE A 6 22.96 48.05 -37.52
CA PHE A 6 23.01 47.37 -36.23
C PHE A 6 21.98 46.25 -36.21
N ARG A 7 22.45 45.01 -36.06
CA ARG A 7 21.60 43.84 -35.85
C ARG A 7 21.20 43.80 -34.37
N PRO A 8 19.90 43.78 -34.01
CA PRO A 8 19.50 43.67 -32.62
C PRO A 8 19.93 42.31 -32.07
N ARG A 9 20.58 42.33 -30.90
CA ARG A 9 20.92 41.13 -30.12
C ARG A 9 19.61 40.57 -29.56
N THR A 10 19.20 39.41 -30.03
CA THR A 10 18.06 38.68 -29.48
C THR A 10 18.29 38.47 -27.99
N PRO A 11 17.34 38.81 -27.10
CA PRO A 11 17.42 38.44 -25.69
C PRO A 11 17.55 36.92 -25.60
N ALA A 12 18.47 36.43 -24.76
CA ALA A 12 18.53 35.01 -24.47
C ALA A 12 17.16 34.57 -23.95
N ALA A 13 16.57 33.56 -24.59
CA ALA A 13 15.35 32.96 -24.11
C ALA A 13 15.58 32.48 -22.66
N PRO A 14 14.62 32.66 -21.74
CA PRO A 14 14.76 32.15 -20.39
C PRO A 14 15.08 30.65 -20.47
N GLU A 15 16.13 30.23 -19.77
CA GLU A 15 16.49 28.82 -19.66
C GLU A 15 15.28 28.07 -19.12
N PHE A 16 14.66 27.24 -19.97
CA PHE A 16 13.63 26.31 -19.54
C PHE A 16 14.31 25.31 -18.60
N THR A 17 14.21 25.54 -17.30
CA THR A 17 14.50 24.50 -16.32
C THR A 17 13.33 23.54 -16.41
N PRO A 18 13.50 22.30 -16.89
CA PRO A 18 12.42 21.33 -16.84
C PRO A 18 12.00 21.23 -15.38
N GLU A 19 10.71 21.41 -15.10
CA GLU A 19 10.17 21.07 -13.81
C GLU A 19 10.60 19.62 -13.51
N PRO A 20 11.26 19.36 -12.37
CA PRO A 20 11.72 18.02 -12.06
C PRO A 20 10.51 17.10 -12.16
N TRP A 21 10.67 16.01 -12.91
CA TRP A 21 9.67 14.96 -13.01
C TRP A 21 9.08 14.70 -11.63
N PRO A 22 7.73 14.67 -11.46
CA PRO A 22 7.15 14.44 -10.14
C PRO A 22 7.77 13.17 -9.58
N GLU A 23 8.24 13.20 -8.33
CA GLU A 23 8.86 12.05 -7.69
C GLU A 23 7.90 10.86 -7.79
N ILE A 24 8.14 9.97 -8.75
CA ILE A 24 7.31 8.77 -8.97
C ILE A 24 7.52 7.73 -7.87
N GLY A 25 8.24 8.10 -6.80
CA GLY A 25 8.55 7.28 -5.66
C GLY A 25 9.51 6.14 -5.97
N GLU A 26 10.38 6.26 -6.97
CA GLU A 26 11.43 5.26 -7.26
C GLU A 26 12.38 5.06 -6.07
N THR A 27 12.76 6.16 -5.44
CA THR A 27 13.58 6.21 -4.22
C THR A 27 12.79 5.89 -2.95
N TRP A 28 11.47 6.03 -3.01
CA TRP A 28 10.58 5.74 -1.89
C TRP A 28 10.42 4.22 -1.70
N LYS A 29 10.93 3.76 -0.55
CA LYS A 29 10.91 2.36 -0.11
C LYS A 29 10.21 2.29 1.24
N PRO A 30 8.87 2.25 1.27
CA PRO A 30 8.13 2.18 2.52
C PRO A 30 8.45 0.86 3.25
N GLU A 31 8.65 0.94 4.55
CA GLU A 31 8.96 -0.24 5.38
C GLU A 31 7.87 -1.32 5.24
N GLY A 32 8.27 -2.59 5.12
CA GLY A 32 7.34 -3.71 5.02
C GLY A 32 6.52 -3.76 3.73
N VAL A 33 6.92 -2.99 2.72
CA VAL A 33 6.32 -2.95 1.39
C VAL A 33 7.42 -3.13 0.35
N ILE A 34 7.21 -4.07 -0.56
CA ILE A 34 8.02 -4.24 -1.76
C ILE A 34 7.19 -3.73 -2.94
N VAL A 35 7.53 -2.55 -3.45
CA VAL A 35 6.92 -2.01 -4.67
C VAL A 35 7.56 -2.67 -5.88
N THR A 36 6.79 -3.47 -6.61
CA THR A 36 7.29 -4.24 -7.76
C THR A 36 7.11 -3.50 -9.08
N GLN A 37 6.01 -2.74 -9.24
CA GLN A 37 5.74 -1.97 -10.45
C GLN A 37 5.10 -0.62 -10.14
N ARG A 38 5.28 0.32 -11.06
CA ARG A 38 4.72 1.67 -11.02
C ARG A 38 4.16 2.02 -12.39
N PHE A 39 2.97 2.60 -12.42
CA PHE A 39 2.30 3.08 -13.62
C PHE A 39 1.87 4.54 -13.40
N LEU A 40 1.88 5.32 -14.48
CA LEU A 40 1.46 6.72 -14.44
C LEU A 40 0.06 6.88 -15.01
N GLY A 41 -0.81 7.52 -14.23
CA GLY A 41 -2.11 7.97 -14.67
C GLY A 41 -2.01 9.10 -15.69
N LEU A 42 -3.09 9.35 -16.42
CA LEU A 42 -3.19 10.37 -17.46
C LEU A 42 -2.89 11.79 -16.97
N ALA A 43 -3.12 12.07 -15.68
CA ALA A 43 -2.83 13.35 -15.04
C ALA A 43 -1.65 13.28 -14.04
N GLY A 44 -0.84 12.21 -14.10
CA GLY A 44 0.39 12.08 -13.32
C GLY A 44 0.29 11.33 -11.99
N ALA A 45 -0.91 10.91 -11.54
CA ALA A 45 -1.02 10.06 -10.35
C ALA A 45 -0.26 8.72 -10.52
N VAL A 46 0.45 8.29 -9.48
CA VAL A 46 1.18 7.02 -9.48
C VAL A 46 0.26 5.87 -9.04
N VAL A 47 0.23 4.80 -9.82
CA VAL A 47 -0.45 3.54 -9.49
C VAL A 47 0.60 2.47 -9.23
N LEU A 48 0.55 1.88 -8.05
CA LEU A 48 1.55 0.93 -7.57
C LEU A 48 1.03 -0.50 -7.64
N VAL A 49 1.91 -1.42 -8.00
CA VAL A 49 1.80 -2.84 -7.66
C VAL A 49 2.81 -3.10 -6.57
N TYR A 50 2.36 -3.71 -5.48
CA TYR A 50 3.22 -3.98 -4.34
C TYR A 50 2.82 -5.27 -3.63
N THR A 51 3.77 -5.79 -2.86
CA THR A 51 3.59 -6.96 -2.01
C THR A 51 4.27 -6.71 -0.66
N ALA A 52 4.12 -7.66 0.25
CA ALA A 52 4.97 -7.80 1.43
C ALA A 52 5.88 -9.03 1.20
N ASP A 53 6.84 -9.26 2.08
CA ASP A 53 7.67 -10.47 1.99
C ASP A 53 6.82 -11.74 1.84
N ALA A 54 7.33 -12.67 1.03
CA ALA A 54 6.62 -13.90 0.70
C ALA A 54 6.31 -14.70 1.97
N GLY A 55 5.03 -14.85 2.29
CA GLY A 55 4.59 -15.67 3.41
C GLY A 55 4.58 -17.16 3.05
N VAL A 56 4.24 -17.99 4.04
CA VAL A 56 4.13 -19.46 3.89
C VAL A 56 3.19 -19.89 2.75
N ASN A 57 2.20 -19.06 2.42
CA ASN A 57 1.19 -19.33 1.38
C ASN A 57 1.53 -18.70 0.02
N GLY A 58 2.76 -18.20 -0.15
CA GLY A 58 3.23 -17.53 -1.36
C GLY A 58 3.09 -16.01 -1.32
N THR A 59 3.46 -15.38 -2.44
CA THR A 59 3.43 -13.93 -2.63
C THR A 59 2.09 -13.49 -3.17
N TYR A 60 1.44 -12.55 -2.48
CA TYR A 60 0.22 -11.91 -2.94
C TYR A 60 0.44 -10.42 -3.18
N TYR A 61 -0.22 -9.89 -4.19
CA TYR A 61 -0.04 -8.51 -4.62
C TYR A 61 -1.26 -7.66 -4.26
N ALA A 62 -1.02 -6.38 -4.09
CA ALA A 62 -2.03 -5.35 -4.00
C ALA A 62 -1.72 -4.24 -5.00
N VAL A 63 -2.78 -3.56 -5.43
CA VAL A 63 -2.70 -2.41 -6.33
C VAL A 63 -3.30 -1.21 -5.63
N THR A 64 -2.66 -0.06 -5.70
CA THR A 64 -3.18 1.19 -5.11
C THR A 64 -2.77 2.39 -5.94
N CYS A 65 -3.69 3.33 -6.15
CA CYS A 65 -3.39 4.62 -6.74
C CYS A 65 -3.09 5.63 -5.62
N LEU A 66 -1.96 6.32 -5.68
CA LEU A 66 -1.61 7.36 -4.72
C LEU A 66 -2.37 8.68 -4.93
N GLY A 67 -2.96 8.89 -6.11
CA GLY A 67 -3.74 10.09 -6.43
C GLY A 67 -5.23 10.02 -6.06
N CYS A 68 -5.79 8.82 -5.86
CA CYS A 68 -7.22 8.62 -5.58
C CYS A 68 -7.46 7.49 -4.57
N SER A 69 -8.72 7.15 -4.31
CA SER A 69 -9.09 6.10 -3.35
C SER A 69 -9.03 4.68 -3.91
N TYR A 70 -8.57 4.49 -5.16
CA TYR A 70 -8.53 3.17 -5.80
C TYR A 70 -7.49 2.28 -5.12
N ARG A 71 -7.96 1.13 -4.64
CA ARG A 71 -7.12 0.06 -4.09
C ARG A 71 -7.80 -1.29 -4.28
N THR A 72 -7.03 -2.33 -4.60
CA THR A 72 -7.54 -3.69 -4.70
C THR A 72 -6.46 -4.71 -4.34
N ARG A 73 -6.90 -5.87 -3.85
CA ARG A 73 -6.09 -7.07 -3.62
C ARG A 73 -6.69 -8.30 -4.30
N SER A 74 -7.78 -8.13 -5.03
CA SER A 74 -8.57 -9.20 -5.66
C SER A 74 -8.59 -9.03 -7.18
N LYS A 75 -8.76 -10.16 -7.88
CA LYS A 75 -8.95 -10.20 -9.34
C LYS A 75 -10.21 -11.01 -9.66
N ALA A 76 -11.24 -10.35 -10.18
CA ALA A 76 -12.51 -11.00 -10.53
C ALA A 76 -13.03 -11.88 -9.37
N ASP A 77 -13.15 -13.19 -9.60
CA ASP A 77 -13.68 -14.17 -8.64
C ASP A 77 -12.66 -14.62 -7.58
N THR A 78 -11.41 -14.16 -7.66
CA THR A 78 -10.37 -14.50 -6.68
C THR A 78 -10.23 -13.43 -5.61
N ASN A 79 -10.18 -13.86 -4.35
CA ASN A 79 -9.96 -12.97 -3.20
C ASN A 79 -8.54 -12.40 -3.13
N TYR A 80 -7.62 -12.85 -4.00
CA TYR A 80 -6.21 -12.51 -4.00
C TYR A 80 -5.64 -12.36 -5.42
N ILE A 81 -4.69 -11.45 -5.58
CA ILE A 81 -3.82 -11.36 -6.76
C ILE A 81 -2.55 -12.16 -6.46
N SER A 82 -2.37 -13.32 -7.09
CA SER A 82 -1.25 -14.25 -6.81
C SER A 82 -0.05 -14.13 -7.75
N SER A 83 -0.11 -13.25 -8.76
CA SER A 83 1.01 -13.00 -9.67
C SER A 83 1.23 -11.52 -9.91
N GLU A 84 2.50 -11.15 -10.06
CA GLU A 84 2.91 -9.77 -10.33
C GLU A 84 2.32 -9.29 -11.66
N GLN A 85 2.33 -10.14 -12.68
CA GLN A 85 1.75 -9.85 -14.00
C GLN A 85 0.28 -9.46 -13.89
N ALA A 86 -0.52 -10.21 -13.12
CA ALA A 86 -1.93 -9.89 -12.92
C ALA A 86 -2.11 -8.56 -12.17
N GLY A 87 -1.24 -8.26 -11.20
CA GLY A 87 -1.21 -6.95 -10.54
C GLY A 87 -0.89 -5.82 -11.53
N GLY A 88 0.09 -6.03 -12.40
CA GLY A 88 0.49 -5.10 -13.45
C GLY A 88 -0.62 -4.81 -14.45
N GLU A 89 -1.33 -5.83 -14.92
CA GLU A 89 -2.51 -5.69 -15.79
C GLU A 89 -3.57 -4.78 -15.14
N ILE A 90 -3.92 -5.06 -13.88
CA ILE A 90 -4.91 -4.28 -13.12
C ILE A 90 -4.45 -2.83 -12.93
N ALA A 91 -3.19 -2.63 -12.55
CA ALA A 91 -2.62 -1.30 -12.33
C ALA A 91 -2.56 -0.48 -13.61
N ASN A 92 -2.12 -1.10 -14.72
CA ASN A 92 -2.07 -0.46 -16.03
C ASN A 92 -3.47 -0.08 -16.53
N THR A 93 -4.46 -0.98 -16.38
CA THR A 93 -5.86 -0.67 -16.73
C THR A 93 -6.39 0.52 -15.95
N HIS A 94 -6.11 0.60 -14.64
CA HIS A 94 -6.53 1.75 -13.84
C HIS A 94 -5.79 3.03 -14.28
N ALA A 95 -4.46 2.97 -14.44
CA ALA A 95 -3.63 4.09 -14.86
C ALA A 95 -4.09 4.71 -16.19
N ALA A 96 -4.43 3.87 -17.18
CA ALA A 96 -4.91 4.30 -18.50
C ALA A 96 -6.21 5.13 -18.46
N GLN A 97 -6.94 5.11 -17.35
CA GLN A 97 -8.21 5.85 -17.16
C GLN A 97 -8.11 6.91 -16.05
N CYS A 98 -7.07 6.87 -15.22
CA CYS A 98 -6.97 7.68 -14.02
C CYS A 98 -6.54 9.12 -14.35
N ARG A 99 -7.39 10.09 -13.99
CA ARG A 99 -7.11 11.53 -14.12
C ARG A 99 -6.84 12.22 -12.79
N ALA A 100 -6.51 11.45 -11.75
CA ALA A 100 -6.11 12.04 -10.49
C ALA A 100 -4.75 12.74 -10.64
N LEU A 101 -4.61 13.87 -9.94
CA LEU A 101 -3.33 14.57 -9.84
C LEU A 101 -2.36 13.79 -8.94
N PRO A 102 -1.04 13.98 -9.10
CA PRO A 102 -0.06 13.47 -8.15
C PRO A 102 -0.37 13.99 -6.74
N ARG A 103 -0.06 13.18 -5.74
CA ARG A 103 -0.09 13.56 -4.33
C ARG A 103 1.26 13.22 -3.72
N ASP A 104 1.57 13.86 -2.61
CA ASP A 104 2.77 13.56 -1.83
C ASP A 104 2.78 12.08 -1.43
N LEU A 105 3.97 11.49 -1.47
CA LEU A 105 4.17 10.11 -1.04
C LEU A 105 3.88 10.01 0.46
N PRO A 106 3.11 8.99 0.91
CA PRO A 106 2.79 8.86 2.33
C PRO A 106 4.05 8.75 3.19
N SER A 107 4.16 9.60 4.20
CA SER A 107 5.18 9.49 5.24
C SER A 107 4.92 8.26 6.11
N ARG A 108 6.00 7.65 6.64
CA ARG A 108 5.89 6.58 7.63
C ARG A 108 5.13 7.10 8.87
N PRO A 109 4.05 6.44 9.31
CA PRO A 109 3.34 6.85 10.52
C PRO A 109 4.18 6.56 11.77
N ASP A 110 3.89 7.27 12.86
CA ASP A 110 4.36 6.88 14.19
C ASP A 110 3.73 5.55 14.64
N ASP A 111 4.30 4.92 15.66
CA ASP A 111 3.83 3.62 16.16
C ASP A 111 2.41 3.67 16.71
N GLY A 112 1.99 4.77 17.35
CA GLY A 112 0.63 4.90 17.88
C GLY A 112 -0.41 4.86 16.75
N THR A 113 -0.16 5.60 15.68
CA THR A 113 -0.97 5.61 14.47
C THR A 113 -0.98 4.24 13.79
N ALA A 114 0.16 3.57 13.65
CA ALA A 114 0.24 2.24 13.07
C ALA A 114 -0.57 1.19 13.87
N ARG A 115 -0.47 1.23 15.21
CA ARG A 115 -1.26 0.35 16.09
C ARG A 115 -2.76 0.57 15.96
N GLU A 116 -3.20 1.82 15.81
CA GLU A 116 -4.61 2.13 15.60
C GLU A 116 -5.13 1.60 14.27
N ILE A 117 -4.32 1.62 13.21
CA ILE A 117 -4.69 1.00 11.92
C ILE A 117 -4.93 -0.51 12.11
N VAL A 118 -4.03 -1.22 12.81
CA VAL A 118 -4.20 -2.65 13.12
C VAL A 118 -5.47 -2.88 13.93
N ARG A 119 -5.65 -2.13 15.03
CA ARG A 119 -6.83 -2.26 15.90
C ARG A 119 -8.13 -2.05 15.12
N ARG A 120 -8.23 -0.96 14.37
CA ARG A 120 -9.42 -0.65 13.55
C ARG A 120 -9.71 -1.77 12.56
N ARG A 121 -8.67 -2.35 11.95
CA ARG A 121 -8.85 -3.47 11.02
C ARG A 121 -9.45 -4.69 11.71
N LEU A 122 -8.93 -5.09 12.87
CA LEU A 122 -9.46 -6.24 13.62
C LEU A 122 -10.91 -6.01 14.05
N HIS A 123 -11.25 -4.80 14.52
CA HIS A 123 -12.63 -4.47 14.87
C HIS A 123 -13.56 -4.51 13.65
N ALA A 124 -13.11 -4.05 12.49
CA ALA A 124 -13.90 -4.08 11.26
C ALA A 124 -14.15 -5.50 10.74
N GLU A 125 -13.24 -6.44 11.02
CA GLU A 125 -13.38 -7.85 10.65
C GLU A 125 -14.17 -8.68 11.67
N ARG A 126 -14.31 -8.20 12.91
CA ARG A 126 -15.03 -8.89 13.98
C ARG A 126 -16.48 -9.15 13.57
N ARG A 127 -16.94 -10.39 13.77
CA ARG A 127 -18.29 -10.85 13.42
C ARG A 127 -19.12 -11.13 14.65
N SER A 128 -20.44 -11.22 14.47
CA SER A 128 -21.37 -11.55 15.56
C SER A 128 -21.61 -13.06 15.70
N ASP A 129 -21.39 -13.82 14.63
CA ASP A 129 -21.80 -15.22 14.48
C ASP A 129 -20.64 -16.21 14.63
N TYR A 130 -19.44 -15.87 14.15
CA TYR A 130 -18.24 -16.72 14.24
C TYR A 130 -16.95 -15.95 14.53
N ASP A 131 -15.95 -16.68 15.02
CA ASP A 131 -14.60 -16.17 15.24
C ASP A 131 -13.83 -16.15 13.91
N VAL A 132 -12.93 -15.18 13.73
CA VAL A 132 -12.23 -14.95 12.46
C VAL A 132 -10.74 -15.18 12.64
N THR A 133 -10.17 -16.14 11.91
CA THR A 133 -8.72 -16.31 11.81
C THR A 133 -8.10 -15.14 11.07
N VAL A 134 -7.06 -14.54 11.67
CA VAL A 134 -6.31 -13.43 11.08
C VAL A 134 -5.21 -13.99 10.17
N TYR A 135 -5.26 -13.62 8.90
CA TYR A 135 -4.18 -13.88 7.95
C TYR A 135 -3.37 -12.61 7.74
N LEU A 136 -2.04 -12.67 7.76
CA LEU A 136 -1.18 -11.49 7.50
C LEU A 136 -1.41 -10.89 6.11
N THR A 137 -1.85 -11.72 5.15
CA THR A 137 -2.27 -11.29 3.81
C THR A 137 -3.50 -10.38 3.84
N SER A 138 -4.27 -10.37 4.94
CA SER A 138 -5.39 -9.45 5.12
C SER A 138 -4.94 -7.99 5.20
N PHE A 139 -3.73 -7.74 5.72
CA PHE A 139 -3.13 -6.42 5.85
C PHE A 139 -2.51 -5.89 4.57
N HIS A 140 -2.51 -6.63 3.44
CA HIS A 140 -1.88 -6.17 2.20
C HIS A 140 -2.40 -4.80 1.74
N LEU A 141 -3.70 -4.55 1.82
CA LEU A 141 -4.28 -3.24 1.49
C LEU A 141 -3.91 -2.12 2.46
N ASP A 142 -3.46 -2.47 3.67
CA ASP A 142 -3.10 -1.55 4.72
C ASP A 142 -1.57 -1.32 4.78
N ARG A 143 -0.75 -2.11 4.06
CA ARG A 143 0.71 -2.05 4.13
C ARG A 143 1.29 -0.67 3.82
N LEU A 144 0.75 0.04 2.82
CA LEU A 144 1.20 1.40 2.50
C LEU A 144 0.86 2.42 3.60
N ALA A 145 -0.25 2.20 4.32
CA ALA A 145 -0.66 3.06 5.43
C ALA A 145 0.08 2.71 6.73
N LEU A 146 0.38 1.41 6.94
CA LEU A 146 1.12 0.92 8.09
C LEU A 146 2.62 1.28 8.01
N GLN A 147 3.23 1.02 6.85
CA GLN A 147 4.67 1.04 6.64
C GLN A 147 5.40 0.34 7.80
N ARG A 148 5.07 -0.94 8.01
CA ARG A 148 5.64 -1.80 9.05
C ARG A 148 5.92 -3.18 8.49
N SER A 149 7.01 -3.77 8.96
CA SER A 149 7.40 -5.14 8.61
C SER A 149 6.33 -6.17 9.03
N THR A 150 6.45 -7.39 8.51
CA THR A 150 5.54 -8.48 8.90
C THR A 150 5.73 -8.84 10.37
N GLU A 151 6.97 -8.87 10.84
CA GLU A 151 7.35 -9.15 12.22
C GLU A 151 6.72 -8.13 13.18
N TRP A 152 6.76 -6.84 12.84
CA TRP A 152 6.13 -5.80 13.67
C TRP A 152 4.62 -6.01 13.78
N ILE A 153 3.95 -6.40 12.69
CA ILE A 153 2.51 -6.69 12.72
C ILE A 153 2.23 -7.91 13.60
N GLU A 154 3.03 -8.97 13.50
CA GLU A 154 2.90 -10.15 14.36
C GLU A 154 3.12 -9.83 15.85
N GLU A 155 4.14 -9.03 16.17
CA GLU A 155 4.39 -8.54 17.53
C GLU A 155 3.23 -7.72 18.07
N GLU A 156 2.65 -6.84 17.24
CA GLU A 156 1.48 -6.05 17.64
C GLU A 156 0.24 -6.92 17.82
N LEU A 157 0.02 -7.93 16.99
CA LEU A 157 -1.05 -8.92 17.17
C LEU A 157 -0.85 -9.70 18.47
N GLN A 158 0.38 -10.11 18.80
CA GLN A 158 0.68 -10.77 20.07
C GLN A 158 0.40 -9.86 21.25
N ARG A 159 0.88 -8.61 21.20
CA ARG A 159 0.62 -7.60 22.23
C ARG A 159 -0.88 -7.37 22.43
N LEU A 160 -1.67 -7.35 21.36
CA LEU A 160 -3.13 -7.21 21.43
C LEU A 160 -3.78 -8.45 22.04
N ALA A 161 -3.33 -9.66 21.70
CA ALA A 161 -3.84 -10.89 22.30
C ALA A 161 -3.56 -10.96 23.82
N ASP A 162 -2.40 -10.46 24.25
CA ASP A 162 -2.02 -10.43 25.67
C ASP A 162 -2.80 -9.36 26.46
N THR A 163 -3.10 -8.22 25.83
CA THR A 163 -3.71 -7.05 26.50
C THR A 163 -5.22 -6.96 26.36
N GLN A 164 -5.81 -7.55 25.32
CA GLN A 164 -7.24 -7.55 25.01
C GLN A 164 -7.71 -8.95 24.57
N PRO A 165 -7.62 -9.97 25.46
CA PRO A 165 -7.96 -11.35 25.15
C PRO A 165 -9.45 -11.55 24.79
N GLU A 166 -10.32 -10.59 25.10
CA GLU A 166 -11.74 -10.57 24.72
C GLU A 166 -11.99 -10.15 23.25
N ILE A 167 -10.95 -9.63 22.58
CA ILE A 167 -10.99 -9.25 21.16
C ILE A 167 -10.18 -10.23 20.32
N LEU A 168 -8.96 -10.56 20.75
CA LEU A 168 -8.02 -11.37 19.99
C LEU A 168 -7.40 -12.45 20.87
N THR A 169 -7.30 -13.66 20.35
CA THR A 169 -6.57 -14.75 21.00
C THR A 169 -5.40 -15.18 20.13
N ALA A 170 -4.35 -15.68 20.78
CA ALA A 170 -3.17 -16.22 20.14
C ALA A 170 -2.95 -17.66 20.61
N LYS A 171 -2.68 -18.58 19.69
CA LYS A 171 -2.30 -19.95 20.00
C LYS A 171 -1.24 -20.44 19.02
N PRO A 172 -0.38 -21.40 19.42
CA PRO A 172 0.49 -22.07 18.45
C PRO A 172 -0.35 -22.68 17.32
N ARG A 173 0.15 -22.61 16.09
CA ARG A 173 -0.52 -23.30 14.96
C ARG A 173 -0.55 -24.80 15.22
N THR A 174 -1.70 -25.42 14.92
CA THR A 174 -1.85 -26.89 14.99
C THR A 174 -0.92 -27.60 14.01
N TYR A 175 -0.64 -26.96 12.86
CA TYR A 175 0.26 -27.46 11.83
C TYR A 175 1.26 -26.38 11.42
N GLY A 176 2.54 -26.76 11.37
CA GLY A 176 3.63 -25.86 11.03
C GLY A 176 4.18 -25.05 12.21
N THR A 177 4.94 -24.01 11.90
CA THR A 177 5.54 -23.09 12.87
C THR A 177 4.76 -21.78 12.94
N GLY A 178 4.83 -21.10 14.08
CA GLY A 178 4.27 -19.77 14.28
C GLY A 178 2.94 -19.75 15.05
N THR A 179 2.36 -18.56 15.12
CA THR A 179 1.15 -18.26 15.90
C THR A 179 -0.06 -18.16 14.96
N GLU A 180 -1.19 -18.71 15.42
CA GLU A 180 -2.51 -18.45 14.87
C GLU A 180 -3.19 -17.41 15.76
N PHE A 181 -3.59 -16.30 15.14
CA PHE A 181 -4.36 -15.25 15.78
C PHE A 181 -5.82 -15.37 15.36
N THR A 182 -6.73 -15.28 16.33
CA THR A 182 -8.17 -15.39 16.09
C THR A 182 -8.91 -14.24 16.75
N ILE A 183 -9.60 -13.44 15.94
CA ILE A 183 -10.53 -12.40 16.40
C ILE A 183 -11.76 -13.12 16.95
N LEU A 184 -12.06 -12.90 18.22
CA LEU A 184 -13.24 -13.46 18.86
C LEU A 184 -14.48 -12.70 18.40
N ARG A 185 -15.59 -13.41 18.16
CA ARG A 185 -16.88 -12.79 17.84
C ARG A 185 -17.37 -11.83 18.92
N PHE A 186 -18.31 -10.95 18.58
CA PHE A 186 -18.97 -10.11 19.57
C PHE A 186 -19.71 -10.97 20.61
N PRO A 187 -19.73 -10.55 21.90
CA PRO A 187 -20.56 -11.21 22.91
C PRO A 187 -22.02 -11.23 22.45
N LYS A 188 -22.73 -12.33 22.73
CA LYS A 188 -24.17 -12.36 22.53
C LYS A 188 -24.80 -11.44 23.59
N SER A 189 -25.55 -10.44 23.11
CA SER A 189 -26.40 -9.56 23.94
C SER A 189 -27.57 -10.31 24.54
#